data_AF-A0A177PEI9-F1
#
_entry.id   AF-A0A177PEI9-F1
#
_cell.length_a   1.000
_cell.length_b   1.000
_cell.length_c   1.000
_cell.angle_alpha   90.00
_cell.angle_beta   90.00
_cell.angle_gamma   90.00
#
_symmetry.space_group_name_H-M   'P 1'
#
loop_
_entity.id
_entity.type
_entity.pdbx_description
1 polymer ?
#
loop_
_entity_poly.entity_id
_entity_poly.type
_entity_poly.pdbx_seq_one_letter_code
_entity_poly.pdbx_strand_id
1 'polypeptide(L)'
;MNNPTLARAPVDALLQQLFDFDTERQAATEAGIPALIRLAEVADRDTGQANTVRCFLLGLYNGYHFPFNLVRLRGLDKVLFDDCVAVLTLDARATAKEIHQYLGDGGDRFVRWAQGGAA
;
A
#
# COMPACT_ATOMS: atom_id res chain seq x y z
N MET A 1 20.84 -8.87 52.36
CA MET A 1 21.00 -7.80 51.37
C MET A 1 20.44 -8.32 50.05
N ASN A 2 19.21 -7.92 49.74
CA ASN A 2 18.48 -8.39 48.55
C ASN A 2 19.03 -7.72 47.30
N ASN A 3 19.41 -8.52 46.31
CA ASN A 3 19.65 -8.03 44.97
C ASN A 3 18.53 -8.56 44.05
N PRO A 4 17.43 -7.80 43.83
CA PRO A 4 16.49 -8.15 42.80
C PRO A 4 17.02 -7.56 41.49
N THR A 5 17.90 -8.31 40.81
CA THR A 5 18.22 -8.03 39.41
C THR A 5 16.97 -8.34 38.59
N LEU A 6 16.16 -7.29 38.49
CA LEU A 6 15.01 -7.03 37.64
C LEU A 6 14.90 -7.94 36.42
N ALA A 7 13.96 -8.88 36.46
CA ALA A 7 13.31 -9.48 35.30
C ALA A 7 12.43 -8.48 34.52
N ARG A 8 12.87 -7.21 34.40
CA ARG A 8 12.15 -6.08 33.79
C ARG A 8 12.43 -5.91 32.29
N ALA A 9 13.53 -6.46 31.79
CA ALA A 9 13.99 -6.30 30.42
C ALA A 9 13.06 -6.81 29.28
N PRO A 10 12.32 -7.94 29.40
CA PRO A 10 11.60 -8.48 28.26
C PRO A 10 10.28 -7.75 27.96
N VAL A 11 9.62 -7.20 28.99
CA VAL A 11 8.35 -6.46 28.80
C VAL A 11 8.62 -5.09 28.18
N ASP A 12 9.66 -4.39 28.62
CA ASP A 12 10.02 -3.07 28.05
C ASP A 12 10.41 -3.19 26.57
N ALA A 13 11.17 -4.23 26.21
CA ALA A 13 11.52 -4.52 24.81
C ALA A 13 10.29 -4.83 23.96
N LEU A 14 9.36 -5.65 24.47
CA LEU A 14 8.11 -5.94 23.78
C LEU A 14 7.27 -4.66 23.57
N LEU A 15 7.14 -3.81 24.59
CA LEU A 15 6.40 -2.55 24.49
C LEU A 15 7.00 -1.63 23.42
N GLN A 16 8.33 -1.53 23.33
CA GLN A 16 8.99 -0.75 22.29
C GLN A 16 8.68 -1.29 20.90
N GLN A 17 8.76 -2.61 20.70
CA GLN A 17 8.42 -3.23 19.42
C GLN A 17 6.99 -2.93 19.00
N LEU A 18 6.03 -3.00 19.94
CA LEU A 18 4.63 -2.66 19.66
C LEU A 18 4.48 -1.20 19.23
N PHE A 19 5.15 -0.26 19.90
CA PHE A 19 5.12 1.15 19.51
C PHE A 19 5.75 1.39 18.15
N ASP A 20 6.83 0.69 17.81
CA ASP A 20 7.50 0.80 16.51
C ASP A 20 6.57 0.31 15.39
N PHE A 21 5.90 -0.84 15.58
CA PHE A 21 4.92 -1.35 14.63
C PHE A 21 3.74 -0.40 14.45
N ASP A 22 3.20 0.16 15.54
CA ASP A 22 2.11 1.12 15.48
C ASP A 22 2.52 2.41 14.76
N THR A 23 3.75 2.87 14.99
CA THR A 23 4.32 4.05 14.31
C THR A 23 4.50 3.79 12.82
N GLU A 24 5.06 2.64 12.43
CA GLU A 24 5.24 2.26 11.02
C GLU A 24 3.90 2.14 10.30
N ARG A 25 2.91 1.47 10.92
CA ARG A 25 1.55 1.36 10.40
C ARG A 25 0.88 2.72 10.23
N GLN A 26 1.02 3.61 11.22
CA GLN A 26 0.43 4.95 11.17
C GLN A 26 1.04 5.77 10.02
N ALA A 27 2.37 5.80 9.92
CA ALA A 27 3.08 6.49 8.85
C ALA A 27 2.71 5.95 7.46
N ALA A 28 2.62 4.62 7.32
CA ALA A 28 2.20 3.98 6.08
C ALA A 28 0.76 4.35 5.69
N THR A 29 -0.13 4.46 6.69
CA THR A 29 -1.53 4.87 6.48
C THR A 29 -1.63 6.33 6.04
N GLU A 30 -0.93 7.23 6.73
CA GLU A 30 -0.95 8.67 6.46
C GLU A 30 -0.40 9.01 5.06
N ALA A 31 0.65 8.32 4.62
CA ALA A 31 1.22 8.54 3.30
C ALA A 31 0.47 7.78 2.19
N GLY A 32 0.11 6.53 2.44
CA GLY A 32 -0.39 5.64 1.40
C GLY A 32 -1.85 5.86 1.01
N ILE A 33 -2.74 6.24 1.94
CA ILE A 33 -4.15 6.46 1.58
C ILE A 33 -4.30 7.63 0.60
N PRO A 34 -3.70 8.82 0.82
CA PRO A 34 -3.76 9.91 -0.15
C PRO A 34 -3.13 9.53 -1.50
N ALA A 35 -2.04 8.77 -1.48
CA ALA A 35 -1.39 8.27 -2.70
C ALA A 35 -2.31 7.31 -3.47
N LEU A 36 -2.97 6.38 -2.79
CA LEU A 36 -3.92 5.45 -3.39
C LEU A 36 -5.06 6.18 -4.10
N ILE A 37 -5.62 7.22 -3.47
CA ILE A 37 -6.70 8.02 -4.06
C ILE A 37 -6.22 8.66 -5.37
N ARG A 38 -5.04 9.29 -5.38
CA ARG A 38 -4.46 9.87 -6.60
C ARG A 38 -4.20 8.82 -7.67
N LEU A 39 -3.62 7.67 -7.31
CA LEU A 39 -3.37 6.59 -8.25
C LEU A 39 -4.68 6.03 -8.84
N ALA A 40 -5.74 5.95 -8.05
CA ALA A 40 -7.04 5.51 -8.54
C ALA A 40 -7.59 6.46 -9.61
N GLU A 41 -7.51 7.78 -9.39
CA GLU A 41 -7.90 8.78 -10.40
C GLU A 41 -7.05 8.69 -11.68
N VAL A 42 -5.76 8.36 -11.56
CA VAL A 42 -4.86 8.17 -12.69
C VAL A 42 -5.18 6.88 -13.44
N ALA A 43 -5.42 5.79 -12.72
CA ALA A 43 -5.76 4.48 -13.28
C ALA A 43 -7.09 4.49 -14.04
N ASP A 44 -7.99 5.43 -13.76
CA ASP A 44 -9.22 5.62 -14.52
C ASP A 44 -9.00 6.26 -15.91
N ARG A 45 -7.84 6.85 -16.19
CA ARG A 45 -7.55 7.50 -17.48
C ARG A 45 -7.07 6.52 -18.55
N ASP A 46 -7.02 6.97 -19.79
CA ASP A 46 -6.50 6.20 -20.92
C ASP A 46 -5.14 6.73 -21.41
N THR A 47 -4.08 6.46 -20.65
CA THR A 47 -2.69 6.80 -21.01
C THR A 47 -1.76 5.63 -20.71
N GLY A 48 -0.55 5.63 -21.30
CA GLY A 48 0.45 4.59 -21.02
C GLY A 48 0.84 4.50 -19.54
N GLN A 49 0.92 5.64 -18.85
CA GLN A 49 1.21 5.68 -17.41
C GLN A 49 -0.01 5.22 -16.58
N ALA A 50 -1.22 5.62 -16.97
CA ALA A 50 -2.46 5.14 -16.34
C ALA A 50 -2.58 3.61 -16.39
N ASN A 51 -2.25 3.00 -17.54
CA ASN A 51 -2.22 1.55 -17.66
C ASN A 51 -1.17 0.90 -16.74
N THR A 52 0.00 1.52 -16.56
CA THR A 52 1.01 1.02 -15.61
C THR A 52 0.52 1.09 -14.17
N VAL A 53 -0.09 2.21 -13.77
CA VAL A 53 -0.69 2.37 -12.44
C VAL A 53 -1.82 1.36 -12.22
N ARG A 54 -2.71 1.19 -13.20
CA ARG A 54 -3.82 0.23 -13.14
C ARG A 54 -3.33 -1.20 -12.94
N CYS A 55 -2.34 -1.64 -13.73
CA CYS A 55 -1.77 -2.98 -13.56
C CYS A 55 -1.06 -3.15 -12.21
N PHE A 56 -0.42 -2.10 -11.69
CA PHE A 56 0.19 -2.13 -10.36
C PHE A 56 -0.87 -2.33 -9.27
N LEU A 57 -1.95 -1.53 -9.28
CA LEU A 57 -3.05 -1.66 -8.33
C LEU A 57 -3.74 -3.03 -8.43
N LEU A 58 -4.01 -3.52 -9.64
CA LEU A 58 -4.57 -4.86 -9.85
C LEU A 58 -3.63 -5.96 -9.33
N GLY A 59 -2.31 -5.79 -9.46
CA GLY A 59 -1.33 -6.72 -8.89
C GLY A 59 -1.33 -6.76 -7.37
N LEU A 60 -1.59 -5.64 -6.69
CA LEU A 60 -1.81 -5.62 -5.24
C LEU A 60 -3.13 -6.30 -4.86
N TYR A 61 -4.18 -6.10 -5.66
CA TYR A 61 -5.48 -6.71 -5.41
C TYR A 61 -5.46 -8.24 -5.57
N ASN A 62 -4.81 -8.74 -6.62
CA ASN A 62 -4.62 -10.19 -6.81
C ASN A 62 -3.42 -10.45 -7.73
N GLY A 63 -2.23 -10.60 -7.15
CA GLY A 63 -0.99 -10.81 -7.91
C GLY A 63 -0.92 -12.12 -8.69
N TYR A 64 -1.72 -13.14 -8.31
CA TYR A 64 -1.79 -14.40 -9.06
C TYR A 64 -2.58 -14.23 -10.37
N HIS A 65 -3.66 -13.45 -10.33
CA HIS A 65 -4.50 -13.20 -11.50
C HIS A 65 -3.96 -12.05 -12.36
N PHE A 66 -3.29 -11.07 -11.73
CA PHE A 66 -2.77 -9.87 -12.36
C PHE A 66 -1.28 -9.71 -12.07
N PRO A 67 -0.40 -10.53 -12.67
CA PRO A 67 1.03 -10.40 -12.45
C PRO A 67 1.54 -9.04 -12.94
N PHE A 68 2.34 -8.37 -12.10
CA PHE A 68 2.89 -7.05 -12.40
C PHE A 68 4.41 -7.10 -12.62
N ASN A 69 4.88 -6.57 -13.75
CA ASN A 69 6.30 -6.42 -14.03
C ASN A 69 6.85 -5.13 -13.39
N LEU A 70 7.70 -5.27 -12.37
CA LEU A 70 8.32 -4.16 -11.64
C LEU A 70 9.12 -3.19 -12.53
N VAL A 71 9.66 -3.65 -13.67
CA VAL A 71 10.40 -2.78 -14.61
C VAL A 71 9.51 -1.65 -15.13
N ARG A 72 8.18 -1.86 -15.21
CA ARG A 72 7.23 -0.84 -15.67
C ARG A 72 7.23 0.42 -14.81
N LEU A 73 7.56 0.31 -13.51
CA LEU A 73 7.66 1.46 -12.61
C LEU A 73 8.69 2.50 -13.08
N ARG A 74 9.74 2.07 -13.80
CA ARG A 74 10.80 2.97 -14.32
C ARG A 74 10.30 3.96 -15.36
N GLY A 75 9.13 3.72 -15.97
CA GLY A 75 8.54 4.58 -16.97
C GLY A 75 7.52 5.59 -16.42
N LEU A 76 7.26 5.55 -15.11
CA LEU A 76 6.41 6.53 -14.45
C LEU A 76 7.18 7.83 -14.22
N ASP A 77 6.46 8.95 -14.23
CA ASP A 77 7.02 10.17 -13.64
C ASP A 77 7.29 9.99 -12.14
N LYS A 78 8.10 10.90 -11.58
CA LYS A 78 8.55 10.79 -10.19
C LYS A 78 7.40 10.74 -9.19
N VAL A 79 6.33 11.50 -9.42
CA VAL A 79 5.20 11.60 -8.49
C VAL A 79 4.41 10.30 -8.49
N LEU A 80 4.11 9.74 -9.66
CA LEU A 80 3.41 8.46 -9.76
C LEU A 80 4.26 7.30 -9.22
N PHE A 81 5.57 7.32 -9.43
CA PHE A 81 6.47 6.34 -8.84
C PHE A 81 6.42 6.40 -7.31
N ASP A 82 6.53 7.59 -6.72
CA ASP A 82 6.50 7.76 -5.26
C ASP A 82 5.16 7.34 -4.67
N ASP A 83 4.06 7.66 -5.37
CA ASP A 83 2.73 7.22 -4.98
C ASP A 83 2.60 5.69 -5.02
N CYS A 84 3.15 5.01 -6.04
CA CYS A 84 3.20 3.55 -6.09
C CYS A 84 3.97 2.96 -4.90
N VAL A 85 5.11 3.56 -4.52
CA VAL A 85 5.89 3.11 -3.36
C VAL A 85 5.12 3.32 -2.06
N ALA A 86 4.48 4.48 -1.88
CA ALA A 86 3.67 4.76 -0.69
C ALA A 86 2.49 3.78 -0.55
N VAL A 87 1.84 3.43 -1.66
CA VAL A 87 0.75 2.44 -1.69
C VAL A 87 1.25 1.03 -1.42
N LEU A 88 2.41 0.65 -1.96
CA LEU A 88 3.04 -0.64 -1.64
C LEU A 88 3.42 -0.72 -0.15
N THR A 89 3.93 0.38 0.42
CA THR A 89 4.22 0.47 1.86
C THR A 89 2.94 0.35 2.70
N LEU A 90 1.84 1.00 2.29
CA LEU A 90 0.53 0.83 2.93
C LEU A 90 0.10 -0.64 2.94
N ASP A 91 0.10 -1.30 1.78
CA ASP A 91 -0.30 -2.69 1.65
C ASP A 91 0.57 -3.64 2.50
N ALA A 92 1.88 -3.39 2.54
CA ALA A 92 2.85 -4.24 3.23
C ALA A 92 3.01 -3.97 4.74
N ARG A 93 2.58 -2.80 5.25
CA ARG A 93 2.82 -2.39 6.65
C ARG A 93 1.56 -2.07 7.43
N ALA A 94 0.53 -1.53 6.79
CA ALA A 94 -0.71 -1.30 7.50
C ALA A 94 -1.52 -2.59 7.65
N THR A 95 -1.55 -3.42 6.59
CA THR A 95 -2.19 -4.75 6.53
C THR A 95 -3.59 -4.84 7.15
N ALA A 96 -4.31 -3.72 7.23
CA ALA A 96 -5.56 -3.61 7.97
C ALA A 96 -6.78 -3.96 7.12
N LYS A 97 -6.67 -3.75 5.80
CA LYS A 97 -7.73 -3.95 4.80
C LYS A 97 -7.08 -4.25 3.45
N GLU A 98 -7.82 -4.91 2.56
CA GLU A 98 -7.36 -5.04 1.17
C GLU A 98 -7.33 -3.67 0.49
N ILE A 99 -6.42 -3.48 -0.48
CA ILE A 99 -6.15 -2.15 -1.05
C ILE A 99 -7.40 -1.45 -1.61
N HIS A 100 -8.29 -2.21 -2.25
CA HIS A 100 -9.52 -1.66 -2.84
C HIS A 100 -10.53 -1.18 -1.79
N GLN A 101 -10.45 -1.65 -0.54
CA GLN A 101 -11.38 -1.30 0.54
C GLN A 101 -11.09 0.07 1.18
N TYR A 102 -9.96 0.69 0.82
CA TYR A 102 -9.65 2.07 1.21
C TYR A 102 -10.36 3.10 0.31
N LEU A 103 -10.98 2.66 -0.79
CA LEU A 103 -11.73 3.51 -1.71
C LEU A 103 -13.23 3.25 -1.55
N GLY A 104 -14.05 4.31 -1.55
CA GLY A 104 -15.50 4.21 -1.36
C GLY A 104 -16.21 3.34 -2.41
N ASP A 105 -15.69 3.31 -3.64
CA ASP A 105 -16.19 2.55 -4.79
C ASP A 105 -15.16 1.52 -5.31
N GLY A 106 -14.19 1.13 -4.48
CA GLY A 106 -13.04 0.36 -4.94
C GLY A 106 -13.36 -1.02 -5.50
N GLY A 107 -14.39 -1.70 -4.97
CA GLY A 107 -14.81 -3.01 -5.50
C GLY A 107 -15.20 -2.94 -6.98
N ASP A 108 -16.15 -2.07 -7.30
CA ASP A 108 -16.61 -1.86 -8.67
C ASP A 108 -15.49 -1.34 -9.57
N ARG A 109 -14.66 -0.42 -9.05
CA ARG A 109 -13.55 0.17 -9.79
C ARG A 109 -12.51 -0.87 -10.21
N PHE A 110 -12.10 -1.74 -9.29
CA PHE A 110 -11.12 -2.80 -9.58
C PHE A 110 -11.68 -3.87 -10.53
N VAL A 111 -12.96 -4.24 -10.39
CA VAL A 111 -13.63 -5.16 -11.33
C VAL A 111 -13.63 -4.58 -12.74
N ARG A 112 -13.97 -3.29 -12.90
CA ARG A 112 -13.95 -2.61 -14.19
C ARG A 112 -12.54 -2.57 -14.79
N TRP A 113 -11.53 -2.23 -13.99
CA TRP A 113 -10.14 -2.24 -14.46
C TRP A 113 -9.68 -3.62 -14.92
N ALA A 114 -10.07 -4.68 -14.21
CA ALA A 114 -9.78 -6.07 -14.58
C ALA A 114 -10.42 -6.46 -15.92
N GLN A 115 -11.54 -5.85 -16.30
CA GLN A 115 -12.22 -6.04 -17.59
C GLN A 115 -11.63 -5.17 -18.71
N GLY A 116 -10.60 -4.36 -18.43
CA GLY A 116 -9.97 -3.47 -19.40
C GLY A 116 -10.63 -2.08 -19.52
N GLY A 117 -11.60 -1.76 -18.68
CA GLY A 117 -12.28 -0.45 -18.71
C GLY A 117 -11.42 0.66 -18.12
N ALA A 118 -11.00 1.62 -18.95
CA ALA A 118 -10.78 3.00 -18.52
C ALA A 118 -12.15 3.69 -18.36
N ALA A 119 -12.26 4.69 -17.49
CA ALA A 119 -13.46 5.51 -17.34
C ALA A 119 -13.65 6.44 -18.54
#